data_AF-A0AA37X567-F1
#
_entry.id   AF-A0AA37X567-F1
#
_cell.length_a   1.000
_cell.length_b   1.000
_cell.length_c   1.000
_cell.angle_alpha   90.00
_cell.angle_beta   90.00
_cell.angle_gamma   90.00
#
_symmetry.space_group_name_H-M   'P 1'
#
loop_
_entity.id
_entity.type
_entity.pdbx_description
1 polymer ?
#
loop_
_entity_poly.entity_id
_entity_poly.type
_entity_poly.pdbx_seq_one_letter_code
_entity_poly.pdbx_strand_id
1 'polypeptide(L)'
;MQPNSAPSDGTVPPRHRILYLANGGNLPISQDGLIFTLPFVQLTEDELARIAPDLVVFPLFTATLDATIVLTKLNALGYRGRCLILTPRLPKPKLIETELRAYSGAIQLELLPIDTPLE
;
A
#
# COMPACT_ATOMS: atom_id res chain seq x y z
N MET A 1 -20.48 18.99 44.68
CA MET A 1 -20.48 17.57 44.27
C MET A 1 -21.27 17.43 42.98
N GLN A 2 -20.56 17.28 41.86
CA GLN A 2 -20.96 16.77 40.52
C GLN A 2 -19.75 17.03 39.60
N PRO A 3 -19.51 16.29 38.49
CA PRO A 3 -20.51 15.68 37.59
C PRO A 3 -20.22 14.19 37.25
N ASN A 4 -21.23 13.37 36.98
CA ASN A 4 -21.80 13.06 35.65
C ASN A 4 -20.76 12.49 34.65
N SER A 5 -20.60 11.16 34.69
CA SER A 5 -19.82 10.39 33.71
C SER A 5 -20.59 10.31 32.39
N ALA A 6 -20.07 10.96 31.35
CA ALA A 6 -20.51 10.76 29.97
C ALA A 6 -20.11 9.35 29.49
N PRO A 7 -20.88 8.73 28.57
CA PRO A 7 -20.51 7.46 27.96
C PRO A 7 -19.26 7.63 27.11
N SER A 8 -18.27 6.78 27.32
CA SER A 8 -17.08 6.68 26.49
C SER A 8 -17.49 6.22 25.09
N ASP A 9 -17.58 7.16 24.15
CA ASP A 9 -17.65 6.87 22.74
C ASP A 9 -16.36 6.13 22.36
N GLY A 10 -16.48 4.81 22.22
CA GLY A 10 -15.41 3.93 21.81
C GLY A 10 -15.11 4.18 20.34
N THR A 11 -14.39 5.27 20.04
CA THR A 11 -13.73 5.46 18.76
C THR A 11 -12.64 4.39 18.65
N VAL A 12 -13.03 3.19 18.19
CA VAL A 12 -12.07 2.19 17.74
C VAL A 12 -11.30 2.88 16.61
N PRO A 13 -9.99 3.14 16.77
CA PRO A 13 -9.23 3.77 15.70
C PRO A 13 -9.37 2.90 14.45
N PRO A 14 -9.53 3.49 13.26
CA PRO A 14 -9.59 2.72 12.04
C PRO A 14 -8.34 1.83 11.97
N ARG A 15 -8.55 0.52 12.00
CA ARG A 15 -7.49 -0.48 11.87
C ARG A 15 -7.02 -0.45 10.42
N HIS A 16 -6.14 0.49 10.10
CA HIS A 16 -5.57 0.62 8.77
C HIS A 16 -4.72 -0.61 8.46
N ARG A 17 -5.20 -1.43 7.53
CA ARG A 17 -4.48 -2.61 7.06
C ARG A 17 -3.59 -2.21 5.89
N ILE A 18 -2.30 -2.42 6.05
CA ILE A 18 -1.29 -2.08 5.07
C ILE A 18 -0.78 -3.37 4.46
N LEU A 19 -0.82 -3.48 3.14
CA LEU A 19 -0.20 -4.57 2.41
C LEU A 19 1.06 -4.07 1.72
N TYR A 20 2.22 -4.53 2.14
CA TYR A 20 3.48 -4.31 1.45
C TYR A 20 3.70 -5.42 0.41
N LEU A 21 3.88 -5.03 -0.86
CA LEU A 21 4.25 -5.95 -1.93
C LEU A 21 5.76 -5.90 -2.14
N ALA A 22 6.42 -6.99 -1.76
CA ALA A 22 7.86 -7.18 -1.91
C ALA A 22 8.17 -8.17 -3.04
N ASN A 23 9.39 -8.16 -3.55
CA ASN A 23 9.93 -9.33 -4.24
C ASN A 23 11.10 -9.90 -3.43
N GLY A 24 10.87 -11.05 -2.76
CA GLY A 24 11.96 -11.85 -2.17
C GLY A 24 12.35 -11.56 -0.71
N GLY A 25 11.59 -10.79 0.07
CA GLY A 25 11.86 -10.56 1.49
C GLY A 25 10.68 -10.93 2.38
N ASN A 26 10.91 -11.76 3.40
CA ASN A 26 9.95 -11.96 4.49
C ASN A 26 10.13 -10.79 5.46
N LEU A 27 9.44 -9.67 5.23
CA LEU A 27 9.41 -8.59 6.22
C LEU A 27 8.65 -9.08 7.46
N PRO A 28 9.08 -8.69 8.67
CA PRO A 28 8.41 -9.08 9.89
C PRO A 28 6.98 -8.54 9.89
N ILE A 29 6.01 -9.46 10.00
CA ILE A 29 4.63 -9.12 10.31
C ILE A 29 4.65 -8.32 11.62
N SER A 30 4.16 -7.08 11.59
CA SER A 30 4.02 -6.30 12.82
C SER A 30 3.04 -7.00 13.75
N GLN A 31 3.39 -7.09 15.04
CA GLN A 31 2.69 -7.93 16.02
C GLN A 31 1.20 -7.57 16.20
N ASP A 32 0.79 -6.37 15.77
CA ASP A 32 -0.60 -5.91 15.78
C ASP A 32 -1.46 -6.43 14.62
N GLY A 33 -0.89 -7.17 13.65
CA GLY A 33 -1.63 -7.73 12.51
C GLY A 33 -2.19 -6.69 11.53
N LEU A 34 -1.62 -5.48 11.54
CA LEU A 34 -2.01 -4.37 10.66
C LEU A 34 -1.13 -4.25 9.41
N ILE A 35 0.07 -4.80 9.43
CA ILE A 35 1.00 -4.78 8.30
C ILE A 35 1.20 -6.20 7.80
N PHE A 36 0.79 -6.42 6.56
CA PHE A 36 0.92 -7.67 5.82
C PHE A 36 2.01 -7.51 4.78
N THR A 37 2.81 -8.55 4.57
CA THR A 37 3.76 -8.59 3.46
C THR A 37 3.44 -9.80 2.61
N LEU A 38 3.37 -9.58 1.30
CA LEU A 38 3.08 -10.62 0.33
C LEU A 38 4.02 -10.48 -0.87
N PRO A 39 4.66 -11.56 -1.34
CA PRO A 39 5.35 -11.54 -2.61
C PRO A 39 4.38 -11.18 -3.74
N PHE A 40 4.78 -10.32 -4.67
CA PHE A 40 3.91 -9.92 -5.79
C PHE A 40 3.33 -11.10 -6.59
N VAL A 41 4.13 -12.17 -6.73
CA VAL A 41 3.73 -13.40 -7.41
C VAL A 41 2.59 -14.15 -6.70
N GLN A 42 2.43 -13.96 -5.39
CA GLN A 42 1.36 -14.55 -4.57
C GLN A 42 0.13 -13.64 -4.48
N LEU A 43 0.17 -12.43 -5.03
CA LEU A 43 -0.99 -11.54 -5.03
C LEU A 43 -2.12 -12.14 -5.89
N THR A 44 -3.22 -12.51 -5.25
CA THR A 44 -4.46 -13.01 -5.86
C THR A 44 -5.66 -12.24 -5.33
N GLU A 45 -6.83 -12.46 -5.93
CA GLU A 45 -8.09 -11.90 -5.44
C GLU A 45 -8.42 -12.39 -4.03
N ASP A 46 -8.26 -13.70 -3.76
CA ASP A 46 -8.45 -14.28 -2.43
C ASP A 46 -7.56 -13.64 -1.36
N GLU A 47 -6.28 -13.40 -1.68
CA GLU A 47 -5.36 -12.76 -0.75
C GLU A 47 -5.74 -11.29 -0.49
N LEU A 48 -6.14 -10.54 -1.52
CA LEU A 48 -6.66 -9.18 -1.35
C LEU A 48 -7.95 -9.15 -0.52
N ALA A 49 -8.86 -10.09 -0.73
CA ALA A 49 -10.11 -10.18 0.03
C ALA A 49 -9.86 -10.58 1.49
N ARG A 50 -8.95 -11.53 1.73
CA ARG A 50 -8.55 -12.01 3.06
C ARG A 50 -7.88 -10.91 3.87
N ILE A 51 -6.93 -10.21 3.26
CA ILE A 51 -6.19 -9.13 3.92
C ILE A 51 -7.07 -7.88 4.03
N ALA A 52 -7.86 -7.57 3.00
CA ALA A 52 -8.65 -6.35 2.85
C ALA A 52 -7.83 -5.07 3.18
N PRO A 53 -6.75 -4.78 2.43
CA PRO A 53 -5.89 -3.64 2.73
C PRO A 53 -6.58 -2.31 2.40
N ASP A 54 -6.38 -1.31 3.26
CA ASP A 54 -6.74 0.10 2.99
C ASP A 54 -5.64 0.84 2.21
N LEU A 55 -4.42 0.31 2.30
CA LEU A 55 -3.22 0.85 1.69
C LEU A 55 -2.34 -0.29 1.17
N VAL A 56 -1.93 -0.20 -0.09
CA VAL A 56 -0.95 -1.10 -0.69
C VAL A 56 0.35 -0.31 -0.93
N VAL A 57 1.46 -0.80 -0.41
CA VAL A 57 2.77 -0.13 -0.49
C VAL A 57 3.72 -0.97 -1.33
N PHE A 58 4.44 -0.35 -2.26
CA PHE A 58 5.41 -1.05 -3.10
C PHE A 58 6.46 -0.08 -3.68
N PRO A 59 7.66 -0.58 -4.02
CA PRO A 59 8.68 0.21 -4.71
C PRO A 59 8.22 0.62 -6.11
N LEU A 60 8.69 1.78 -6.57
CA LEU A 60 8.51 2.26 -7.94
C LEU A 60 9.03 1.25 -8.96
N PHE A 61 10.24 0.75 -8.70
CA PHE A 61 10.84 -0.37 -9.41
C PHE A 61 11.88 -1.02 -8.51
N THR A 62 12.11 -2.31 -8.74
CA THR A 62 13.27 -3.07 -8.27
C THR A 62 13.91 -3.74 -9.48
N ALA A 63 14.92 -4.60 -9.27
CA ALA A 63 15.47 -5.42 -10.36
C ALA A 63 14.44 -6.33 -11.05
N THR A 64 13.28 -6.54 -10.43
CA THR A 64 12.33 -7.61 -10.80
C THR A 64 10.85 -7.22 -10.70
N LEU A 65 10.54 -6.06 -10.15
CA LEU A 65 9.18 -5.55 -9.99
C LEU A 65 9.09 -4.12 -10.50
N ASP A 66 8.00 -3.78 -11.17
CA ASP A 66 7.72 -2.42 -11.66
C ASP A 66 6.33 -1.99 -11.19
N ALA A 67 6.20 -0.75 -10.74
CA ALA A 67 4.96 -0.19 -10.23
C ALA A 67 3.81 -0.26 -11.24
N THR A 68 4.07 -0.12 -12.54
CA THR A 68 3.03 -0.23 -13.58
C THR A 68 2.41 -1.62 -13.62
N ILE A 69 3.23 -2.67 -13.45
CA ILE A 69 2.77 -4.06 -13.39
C ILE A 69 1.93 -4.29 -12.13
N VAL A 70 2.35 -3.73 -11.00
CA VAL A 70 1.60 -3.79 -9.73
C VAL A 70 0.25 -3.10 -9.87
N LEU A 71 0.22 -1.88 -10.37
CA LEU A 71 -1.01 -1.10 -10.57
C LEU A 71 -1.97 -1.78 -11.53
N THR A 72 -1.45 -2.30 -12.65
CA THR A 72 -2.26 -3.03 -13.64
C THR A 72 -2.91 -4.25 -13.00
N LYS A 73 -2.15 -5.04 -12.22
CA LYS A 73 -2.66 -6.22 -11.52
C LYS A 73 -3.69 -5.84 -10.45
N LEU A 74 -3.41 -4.84 -9.60
CA LEU A 74 -4.35 -4.37 -8.59
C LEU A 74 -5.66 -3.88 -9.21
N ASN A 75 -5.58 -3.14 -10.32
CA ASN A 75 -6.77 -2.67 -11.02
C ASN A 75 -7.59 -3.83 -11.61
N ALA A 76 -6.91 -4.83 -12.19
CA ALA A 76 -7.54 -6.05 -12.73
C ALA A 76 -8.19 -6.90 -11.64
N LEU A 77 -7.60 -6.94 -10.43
CA LEU A 77 -8.17 -7.58 -9.24
C LEU A 77 -9.26 -6.74 -8.56
N GLY A 78 -9.64 -5.60 -9.13
CA GLY A 78 -10.71 -4.76 -8.59
C GLY A 78 -10.35 -3.96 -7.34
N TYR A 79 -9.06 -3.84 -6.99
CA TYR A 79 -8.64 -3.00 -5.87
C TYR A 79 -8.95 -1.52 -6.14
N ARG A 80 -9.51 -0.84 -5.14
CA ARG A 80 -9.92 0.58 -5.21
C ARG A 80 -9.41 1.42 -4.05
N GLY A 81 -8.52 0.87 -3.23
CA GLY A 81 -7.94 1.58 -2.10
C GLY A 81 -6.83 2.53 -2.53
N ARG A 82 -5.95 2.83 -1.57
CA ARG A 82 -4.79 3.70 -1.79
C ARG A 82 -3.55 2.89 -2.12
N CYS A 83 -2.67 3.46 -2.92
CA CYS A 83 -1.34 2.95 -3.17
C CYS A 83 -0.29 4.00 -2.81
N LEU A 84 0.69 3.60 -2.00
CA LEU A 84 1.88 4.40 -1.70
C LEU A 84 3.07 3.78 -2.41
N ILE A 85 3.63 4.53 -3.36
CA ILE A 85 4.72 4.06 -4.21
C ILE A 85 6.01 4.66 -3.66
N LEU A 86 6.90 3.80 -3.17
CA LEU A 86 8.20 4.21 -2.65
C LEU A 86 9.12 4.51 -3.83
N THR A 87 9.60 5.74 -3.94
CA THR A 87 10.45 6.15 -5.06
C THR A 87 11.85 6.51 -4.58
N PRO A 88 12.91 6.27 -5.36
CA PRO A 88 14.15 7.00 -5.17
C PRO A 88 13.92 8.51 -5.43
N ARG A 89 14.93 9.35 -5.22
CA ARG A 89 14.85 10.75 -5.65
C ARG A 89 14.72 10.83 -7.17
N LEU A 90 13.55 11.22 -7.65
CA LEU A 90 13.27 11.34 -9.07
C LEU A 90 13.64 12.74 -9.58
N PRO A 91 14.28 12.85 -10.75
CA PRO A 91 14.60 14.15 -11.35
C PRO A 91 13.35 14.92 -11.80
N LYS A 92 12.27 14.21 -12.16
CA LYS A 92 10.99 14.79 -12.62
C LYS A 92 9.80 13.98 -12.08
N PRO A 93 9.47 14.08 -10.77
CA PRO A 93 8.47 13.22 -10.13
C PRO A 93 7.07 13.35 -10.77
N LYS A 94 6.68 14.55 -11.22
CA LYS A 94 5.38 14.78 -11.87
C LYS A 94 5.20 14.02 -13.18
N LEU A 95 6.28 13.79 -13.93
CA LEU A 95 6.23 13.01 -15.17
C LEU A 95 5.87 11.56 -14.84
N ILE A 96 6.60 10.97 -13.87
CA ILE A 96 6.38 9.60 -13.40
C ILE A 96 4.98 9.45 -12.80
N GLU A 97 4.52 10.41 -11.99
CA GLU A 97 3.14 10.40 -11.47
C GLU A 97 2.09 10.36 -12.58
N THR A 98 2.29 11.14 -13.64
CA THR A 98 1.39 11.19 -14.80
C THR A 98 1.36 9.84 -15.53
N GLU A 99 2.51 9.20 -15.71
CA GLU A 99 2.60 7.87 -16.32
C GLU A 99 1.88 6.83 -15.46
N LEU A 100 2.13 6.80 -14.15
CA LEU A 100 1.52 5.82 -13.23
C LEU A 100 -0.01 5.98 -13.14
N ARG A 101 -0.52 7.22 -13.20
CA ARG A 101 -1.96 7.51 -13.24
C ARG A 101 -2.68 6.84 -14.42
N ALA A 102 -1.99 6.60 -15.53
CA ALA A 102 -2.58 5.89 -16.67
C ALA A 102 -2.89 4.42 -16.35
N TYR A 103 -2.19 3.82 -15.39
CA TYR A 103 -2.35 2.42 -14.98
C TYR A 103 -3.23 2.24 -13.73
N SER A 104 -3.40 3.30 -12.92
CA SER A 104 -4.07 3.21 -11.63
C SER A 104 -5.59 3.03 -11.73
N GLY A 105 -6.21 3.45 -12.82
CA GLY A 105 -7.67 3.47 -12.93
C GLY A 105 -8.29 4.29 -11.78
N ALA A 106 -9.12 3.63 -10.96
CA ALA A 106 -9.76 4.25 -9.80
C ALA A 106 -8.92 4.21 -8.50
N ILE A 107 -7.71 3.65 -8.53
CA ILE A 107 -6.80 3.59 -7.38
C ILE A 107 -6.23 4.99 -7.09
N GLN A 108 -6.22 5.37 -5.81
CA GLN A 108 -5.60 6.62 -5.37
C GLN A 108 -4.09 6.41 -5.22
N LEU A 109 -3.27 7.22 -5.89
CA LEU A 109 -1.81 7.11 -5.85
C LEU A 109 -1.16 8.22 -5.03
N GLU A 110 -0.15 7.85 -4.27
CA GLU A 110 0.79 8.75 -3.60
C GLU A 110 2.22 8.27 -3.86
N LEU A 111 3.13 9.20 -4.17
CA LEU A 111 4.55 8.92 -4.35
C LEU A 111 5.30 9.41 -3.11
N LEU A 112 6.06 8.51 -2.48
CA LEU A 112 6.88 8.83 -1.32
C LEU A 112 8.37 8.68 -1.68
N PRO A 113 9.12 9.78 -1.80
CA PRO A 113 10.56 9.73 -1.94
C PRO A 113 11.18 9.14 -0.68
N ILE A 114 12.05 8.15 -0.84
CA ILE A 114 12.85 7.60 0.25
C ILE A 114 14.34 7.82 -0.04
N ASP A 115 15.11 8.14 1.00
CA ASP A 115 16.56 8.36 0.91
C ASP A 115 17.38 7.05 1.05
N THR A 116 16.73 5.93 1.35
CA THR A 116 17.33 4.60 1.44
C THR A 116 17.21 3.87 0.10
N PRO A 117 18.24 3.15 -0.39
CA PRO A 117 18.11 2.33 -1.59
C PRO A 117 17.00 1.29 -1.42
N LEU A 118 16.15 1.18 -2.45
CA LEU A 118 15.16 0.11 -2.59
C LEU A 118 15.91 -1.15 -3.05
N GLU A 119 15.95 -2.19 -2.21
CA GLU A 119 16.58 -3.49 -2.53
C GLU A 119 15.79 -4.31 -3.57
#